data_AF-A0A4P9UIQ9-F1
#
_entry.id   AF-A0A4P9UIQ9-F1
#
_cell.length_a   1.000
_cell.length_b   1.000
_cell.length_c   1.000
_cell.angle_alpha   90.00
_cell.angle_beta   90.00
_cell.angle_gamma   90.00
#
_symmetry.space_group_name_H-M   'P 1'
#
loop_
_entity.id
_entity.type
_entity.pdbx_description
1 polymer ?
#
loop_
_entity_poly.entity_id
_entity_poly.type
_entity_poly.pdbx_seq_one_letter_code
_entity_poly.pdbx_strand_id
1 'polypeptide(L)'
;MTQNTQSTKQSKKQVKAPTRTRTISFRVTEEEYKNLVNRCTNKHGERLMTPSDFARYSTLNYTTSTVKHEDPLERYRIAIAAQLTTKLSELIISVDSRNYLGSEGHFKILAELSQNVVDLREQIYQLLNTNNIVGGAS
;
A
#
# COMPACT_ATOMS: atom_id res chain seq x y z
N MET A 1 48.37 -56.43 -26.98
CA MET A 1 47.16 -56.40 -27.83
C MET A 1 46.13 -57.28 -27.10
N THR A 2 44.95 -56.88 -26.63
CA THR A 2 44.13 -55.67 -26.80
C THR A 2 43.05 -55.67 -25.68
N GLN A 3 42.96 -54.54 -24.97
CA GLN A 3 41.84 -53.86 -24.29
C GLN A 3 40.73 -54.57 -23.49
N ASN A 4 40.65 -54.10 -22.23
CA ASN A 4 39.50 -53.99 -21.32
C ASN A 4 38.30 -53.26 -21.93
N THR A 5 37.08 -53.58 -21.48
CA THR A 5 35.98 -52.60 -21.47
C THR A 5 35.09 -52.80 -20.24
N GLN A 6 35.43 -52.11 -19.14
CA GLN A 6 34.51 -51.87 -18.02
C GLN A 6 33.60 -50.69 -18.37
N SER A 7 32.30 -50.93 -18.41
CA SER A 7 31.27 -49.89 -18.55
C SER A 7 31.11 -49.15 -17.21
N THR A 8 31.74 -47.98 -17.10
CA THR A 8 31.49 -47.03 -16.01
C THR A 8 30.27 -46.17 -16.36
N LYS A 9 29.14 -46.43 -15.68
CA LYS A 9 27.99 -45.52 -15.67
C LYS A 9 28.41 -44.21 -14.99
N GLN A 10 28.74 -43.21 -15.79
CA GLN A 10 28.98 -41.84 -15.34
C GLN A 10 27.67 -41.24 -14.82
N SER A 11 27.56 -41.02 -13.51
CA SER A 11 26.55 -40.11 -12.97
C SER A 11 26.94 -38.69 -13.38
N LYS A 12 26.05 -38.02 -14.12
CA LYS A 12 26.21 -36.61 -14.47
C LYS A 12 26.21 -35.80 -13.18
N LYS A 13 27.39 -35.43 -12.66
CA LYS A 13 27.52 -34.37 -11.67
C LYS A 13 26.99 -33.09 -12.31
N GLN A 14 25.77 -32.69 -11.94
CA GLN A 14 25.28 -31.34 -12.21
C GLN A 14 26.22 -30.36 -11.49
N VAL A 15 27.09 -29.72 -12.26
CA VAL A 15 27.87 -28.57 -11.78
C VAL A 15 26.85 -27.44 -11.58
N LYS A 16 26.39 -27.25 -10.33
CA LYS A 16 25.61 -26.07 -9.96
C LYS A 16 26.45 -24.85 -10.29
N ALA A 17 25.98 -24.01 -11.21
CA ALA A 17 26.60 -22.74 -11.52
C ALA A 17 26.80 -21.95 -10.21
N PRO A 18 27.94 -21.27 -10.00
CA PRO A 18 28.19 -20.55 -8.76
C PRO A 18 27.13 -19.46 -8.60
N THR A 19 26.35 -19.56 -7.51
CA THR A 19 25.44 -18.48 -7.12
C THR A 19 26.27 -17.21 -6.98
N ARG A 20 25.92 -16.17 -7.73
CA ARG A 20 26.65 -14.90 -7.74
C ARG A 20 26.46 -14.21 -6.38
N THR A 21 27.35 -14.48 -5.44
CA THR A 21 27.31 -13.88 -4.10
C THR A 21 27.67 -12.41 -4.21
N ARG A 22 26.80 -11.52 -3.70
CA ARG A 22 27.07 -10.10 -3.52
C ARG A 22 27.01 -9.79 -2.03
N THR A 23 28.01 -9.06 -1.53
CA THR A 23 28.06 -8.64 -0.13
C THR A 23 27.62 -7.18 -0.04
N ILE A 24 26.73 -6.88 0.89
CA ILE A 24 26.28 -5.52 1.20
C ILE A 24 26.78 -5.20 2.60
N SER A 25 27.51 -4.10 2.74
CA SER A 25 27.95 -3.54 4.02
C SER A 25 27.27 -2.20 4.25
N PHE A 26 26.83 -1.96 5.48
CA PHE A 26 26.23 -0.70 5.89
C PHE A 26 26.70 -0.36 7.31
N ARG A 27 26.70 0.94 7.62
CA ARG A 27 27.06 1.45 8.95
C ARG A 27 25.79 1.86 9.67
N VAL A 28 25.76 1.60 10.97
CA VAL A 28 24.68 1.98 11.87
C VAL A 28 25.29 2.61 13.11
N THR A 29 24.51 3.44 13.77
CA THR A 29 24.83 3.91 15.13
C THR A 29 24.66 2.79 16.15
N GLU A 30 25.24 2.96 17.32
CA GLU A 30 25.12 2.01 18.45
C GLU A 30 23.65 1.80 18.86
N GLU A 31 22.86 2.87 18.87
CA GLU A 31 21.44 2.84 19.23
C GLU A 31 20.60 2.07 18.20
N GLU A 32 20.85 2.31 16.91
CA GLU A 32 20.20 1.59 15.82
C GLU A 32 20.56 0.10 15.83
N TYR A 33 21.81 -0.23 16.13
CA TYR A 33 22.24 -1.62 16.27
C TYR A 33 21.50 -2.31 17.43
N LYS A 34 21.40 -1.67 18.60
CA LYS A 34 20.63 -2.20 19.74
C LYS A 34 19.16 -2.40 19.40
N ASN A 35 18.54 -1.44 18.73
CA ASN A 35 17.16 -1.54 18.28
C ASN A 35 16.96 -2.70 17.31
N LEU A 36 17.90 -2.93 16.40
CA LEU A 36 17.86 -4.04 15.46
C LEU A 36 18.00 -5.39 16.19
N VAL A 37 18.92 -5.50 17.15
CA VAL A 37 19.10 -6.71 17.96
C VAL A 37 17.85 -7.02 18.78
N ASN A 38 17.22 -6.01 19.38
CA ASN A 38 15.98 -6.16 20.16
C ASN A 38 14.81 -6.67 19.30
N ARG A 39 14.77 -6.35 18.00
CA ARG A 39 13.77 -6.89 17.07
C ARG A 39 14.04 -8.35 16.68
N CYS A 40 15.26 -8.81 16.90
CA CYS A 40 15.68 -10.18 16.60
C CYS A 40 15.49 -11.13 17.80
N THR A 41 15.03 -10.63 18.95
CA THR A 41 14.81 -11.41 20.18
C THR A 41 13.34 -11.38 20.61
N ASN A 42 12.90 -12.42 21.32
CA ASN A 42 11.56 -12.44 21.93
C ASN A 42 11.57 -11.80 23.33
N LYS A 43 10.39 -11.72 23.96
CA LYS A 43 10.24 -11.16 25.32
C LYS A 43 11.03 -11.91 26.40
N HIS A 44 11.43 -13.16 26.12
CA HIS A 44 12.22 -14.01 27.01
C HIS A 44 13.73 -13.96 26.69
N GLY A 45 14.16 -13.12 25.74
CA GLY A 45 15.56 -12.95 25.35
C GLY A 45 16.07 -14.02 24.38
N GLU A 46 15.22 -14.94 23.92
CA GLU A 46 15.60 -15.95 22.94
C GLU A 46 15.73 -15.31 21.56
N ARG A 47 16.81 -15.66 20.85
CA ARG A 47 17.11 -15.14 19.51
C ARG A 47 16.23 -15.85 18.48
N LEU A 48 15.32 -15.09 17.87
CA LEU A 48 14.43 -15.56 16.80
C LEU A 48 15.15 -15.64 15.45
N MET A 49 16.06 -14.70 15.18
CA MET A 49 16.84 -14.68 13.93
C MET A 49 18.16 -13.91 14.08
N THR A 50 19.01 -13.93 13.04
CA THR A 50 20.22 -13.11 13.03
C THR A 50 19.92 -11.69 12.56
N PRO A 51 20.66 -10.67 13.02
CA PRO A 51 20.62 -9.31 12.47
C PRO A 51 20.71 -9.24 10.95
N SER A 52 21.57 -10.08 10.34
CA SER A 52 21.72 -10.16 8.89
C SER A 52 20.49 -10.76 8.20
N ASP A 53 19.89 -11.79 8.79
CA ASP A 53 18.65 -12.38 8.26
C ASP A 53 17.51 -11.37 8.38
N PHE A 54 17.40 -10.70 9.52
CA PHE A 54 16.43 -9.63 9.73
C PHE A 54 16.61 -8.51 8.71
N ALA A 55 17.84 -8.02 8.50
CA ALA A 55 18.14 -6.97 7.52
C ALA A 55 17.80 -7.42 6.10
N ARG A 56 18.02 -8.70 5.77
CA ARG A 56 17.65 -9.29 4.48
C ARG A 56 16.14 -9.38 4.31
N TYR A 57 15.41 -9.87 5.31
CA TYR A 57 13.95 -9.96 5.27
C TYR A 57 13.32 -8.58 5.24
N SER A 58 13.82 -7.64 6.04
CA SER A 58 13.31 -6.28 6.09
C SER A 58 13.51 -5.60 4.74
N THR A 59 14.69 -5.65 4.12
CA THR A 59 14.93 -5.04 2.81
C THR A 59 14.11 -5.69 1.69
N LEU A 60 14.03 -7.03 1.65
CA LEU A 60 13.21 -7.74 0.65
C LEU A 60 11.72 -7.40 0.80
N ASN A 61 11.20 -7.32 2.02
CA ASN A 61 9.80 -7.01 2.28
C ASN A 61 9.49 -5.50 2.25
N TYR A 62 10.51 -4.64 2.43
CA TYR A 62 10.34 -3.20 2.36
C TYR A 62 10.11 -2.76 0.91
N THR A 63 10.76 -3.41 -0.06
CA THR A 63 10.53 -3.12 -1.49
C THR A 63 9.10 -3.41 -1.96
N THR A 64 8.40 -4.35 -1.32
CA THR A 64 6.97 -4.60 -1.57
C THR A 64 6.04 -3.66 -0.80
N SER A 65 6.53 -3.00 0.26
CA SER A 65 5.72 -2.12 1.11
C SER A 65 5.84 -0.63 0.77
N THR A 66 6.88 -0.20 0.03
CA THR A 66 7.07 1.21 -0.35
C THR A 66 6.24 1.64 -1.54
N VAL A 67 5.71 0.70 -2.32
CA VAL A 67 4.64 0.99 -3.26
C VAL A 67 3.35 0.83 -2.46
N LYS A 68 2.86 1.93 -1.87
CA LYS A 68 1.43 2.03 -1.58
C LYS A 68 0.73 1.89 -2.93
N HIS A 69 0.45 0.66 -3.35
CA HIS A 69 -0.45 0.41 -4.45
C HIS A 69 -1.79 0.94 -3.97
N GLU A 70 -2.15 2.14 -4.44
CA GLU A 70 -3.50 2.65 -4.29
C GLU A 70 -4.44 1.57 -4.82
N ASP A 71 -5.32 1.09 -3.95
CA ASP A 71 -6.28 0.06 -4.31
C ASP A 71 -7.19 0.64 -5.41
N PRO A 72 -7.20 0.07 -6.64
CA PRO A 72 -8.09 0.53 -7.70
C PRO A 72 -9.55 0.54 -7.26
N LEU A 73 -9.92 -0.32 -6.30
CA LEU A 73 -11.25 -0.35 -5.71
C LEU A 73 -11.54 0.86 -4.83
N GLU A 74 -10.54 1.39 -4.10
CA GLU A 74 -10.69 2.64 -3.33
C GLU A 74 -10.89 3.83 -4.26
N ARG A 75 -10.09 3.96 -5.33
CA ARG A 75 -10.29 5.00 -6.35
C ARG A 75 -11.69 4.93 -6.97
N TYR A 76 -12.15 3.73 -7.29
CA TYR A 76 -13.50 3.52 -7.83
C TYR A 76 -14.59 3.92 -6.83
N ARG A 77 -14.47 3.52 -5.55
CA ARG A 77 -15.43 3.91 -4.49
C ARG A 77 -15.51 5.42 -4.31
N ILE A 78 -14.37 6.11 -4.33
CA ILE A 78 -14.32 7.57 -4.21
C ILE A 78 -14.97 8.24 -5.43
N ALA A 79 -14.72 7.72 -6.64
CA ALA A 79 -15.34 8.25 -7.86
C ALA A 79 -16.88 8.08 -7.86
N ILE A 80 -17.38 6.94 -7.39
CA ILE A 80 -18.82 6.71 -7.22
C ILE A 80 -19.41 7.66 -6.18
N ALA A 81 -18.72 7.85 -5.05
CA ALA A 81 -19.15 8.82 -4.03
C ALA A 81 -19.24 10.24 -4.62
N ALA A 82 -18.26 10.67 -5.43
CA ALA A 82 -18.28 11.97 -6.09
C ALA A 82 -19.51 12.17 -6.99
N GLN A 83 -19.86 11.13 -7.77
CA GLN A 83 -21.04 11.15 -8.64
C GLN A 83 -22.33 11.23 -7.84
N LEU A 84 -22.46 10.44 -6.77
CA LEU A 84 -23.64 10.44 -5.90
C LEU A 84 -23.83 11.80 -5.22
N THR A 85 -22.76 12.38 -4.68
CA THR A 85 -22.81 13.71 -4.03
C THR A 85 -23.22 14.78 -5.03
N THR A 86 -22.67 14.76 -6.25
CA THR A 86 -23.04 15.71 -7.30
C THR A 86 -24.52 15.58 -7.68
N LYS A 87 -25.02 14.35 -7.86
CA LYS A 87 -26.44 14.09 -8.14
C LYS A 87 -27.36 14.55 -7.02
N LEU A 88 -26.91 14.41 -5.77
CA LEU A 88 -27.67 14.84 -4.61
C LEU A 88 -27.69 16.37 -4.48
N SER A 89 -26.58 17.07 -4.79
CA SER A 89 -26.57 18.53 -4.92
C SER A 89 -27.56 19.02 -5.98
N GLU A 90 -27.56 18.41 -7.17
CA GLU A 90 -28.50 18.73 -8.26
C GLU A 90 -29.96 18.57 -7.81
N LEU A 91 -30.26 17.50 -7.06
CA LEU A 91 -31.58 17.24 -6.50
C LEU A 91 -32.00 18.33 -5.50
N ILE A 92 -31.13 18.70 -4.56
CA ILE A 92 -31.42 19.74 -3.56
C ILE A 92 -31.71 21.07 -4.24
N ILE A 93 -30.88 21.47 -5.21
CA ILE A 93 -31.09 22.70 -6.00
C ILE A 93 -32.42 22.63 -6.77
N SER A 94 -32.77 21.46 -7.32
CA SER A 94 -34.04 21.27 -8.04
C SER A 94 -35.27 21.32 -7.14
N VAL A 95 -35.15 20.95 -5.86
CA VAL A 95 -36.23 21.00 -4.87
C VAL A 95 -36.39 22.42 -4.34
N ASP A 96 -35.29 23.12 -4.08
CA ASP A 96 -35.26 24.51 -3.63
C ASP A 96 -35.87 25.45 -4.70
N SER A 97 -35.47 25.27 -5.97
CA SER A 97 -36.00 26.06 -7.10
C SER A 97 -37.48 25.82 -7.42
N ARG A 98 -38.07 24.70 -6.98
CA ARG A 98 -39.48 24.38 -7.22
C ARG A 98 -40.42 24.82 -6.09
N ASN A 99 -39.94 25.50 -5.04
CA ASN A 99 -40.76 26.08 -3.96
C ASN A 99 -41.80 25.12 -3.36
N TYR A 100 -41.50 23.81 -3.31
CA TYR A 100 -42.48 22.78 -2.90
C TYR A 100 -42.71 22.70 -1.37
N LEU A 101 -42.08 23.55 -0.57
CA LEU A 101 -42.03 23.41 0.88
C LEU A 101 -42.45 24.71 1.56
N GLY A 102 -43.76 24.87 1.72
CA GLY A 102 -44.41 26.04 2.33
C GLY A 102 -44.30 26.14 3.86
N SER A 103 -43.20 25.71 4.49
CA SER A 103 -42.97 25.95 5.93
C SER A 103 -41.50 26.30 6.19
N GLU A 104 -41.26 27.31 7.03
CA GLU A 104 -39.90 27.78 7.39
C GLU A 104 -39.00 26.65 7.94
N GLY A 105 -39.60 25.62 8.55
CA GLY A 105 -38.87 24.45 9.04
C GLY A 105 -38.25 23.60 7.92
N HIS A 106 -38.90 23.52 6.76
CA HIS A 106 -38.38 22.75 5.63
C HIS A 106 -37.24 23.47 4.89
N PHE A 107 -37.27 24.80 4.85
CA PHE A 107 -36.18 25.60 4.27
C PHE A 107 -34.88 25.43 5.08
N LYS A 108 -34.98 25.41 6.41
CA LYS A 108 -33.83 25.15 7.29
C LYS A 108 -33.21 23.77 7.07
N ILE A 109 -34.04 22.73 6.91
CA ILE A 109 -33.58 21.36 6.64
C ILE A 109 -32.92 21.27 5.26
N LEU A 110 -33.47 21.93 4.24
CA LEU A 110 -32.87 22.00 2.90
C LEU A 110 -31.52 22.73 2.91
N ALA A 111 -31.42 23.85 3.61
CA ALA A 111 -30.17 24.60 3.73
C ALA A 111 -29.08 23.77 4.44
N GLU A 112 -29.43 23.07 5.52
CA GLU A 112 -28.52 22.17 6.24
C GLU A 112 -28.09 20.97 5.39
N LEU A 113 -29.04 20.37 4.65
CA LEU A 113 -28.74 19.28 3.73
C LEU A 113 -27.84 19.76 2.58
N SER A 114 -28.07 20.96 2.05
CA SER A 114 -27.23 21.57 1.01
C SER A 114 -25.79 21.76 1.49
N GLN A 115 -25.62 22.32 2.69
CA GLN A 115 -24.29 22.55 3.27
C GLN A 115 -23.54 21.23 3.51
N ASN A 116 -24.20 20.22 4.09
CA ASN A 116 -23.59 18.91 4.33
C ASN A 116 -23.08 18.25 3.03
N VAL A 117 -23.77 18.50 1.92
CA VAL A 117 -23.44 17.91 0.62
C VAL A 117 -22.29 18.64 -0.05
N VAL A 118 -22.22 19.96 0.12
CA VAL A 118 -21.05 20.76 -0.26
C VAL A 118 -19.82 20.30 0.52
N ASP A 119 -19.95 20.11 1.84
CA ASP A 119 -18.84 19.66 2.69
C ASP A 119 -18.37 18.24 2.31
N LEU A 120 -19.29 17.33 2.02
CA LEU A 120 -18.96 15.99 1.52
C LEU A 120 -18.28 16.03 0.14
N ARG A 121 -18.70 16.94 -0.74
CA ARG A 121 -18.07 17.12 -2.07
C ARG A 121 -16.63 17.59 -1.94
N GLU A 122 -16.36 18.55 -1.06
CA GLU A 122 -15.00 19.04 -0.80
C GLU A 122 -14.11 17.94 -0.21
N GLN A 123 -14.62 17.16 0.75
CA GLN A 123 -13.88 16.01 1.31
C GLN A 123 -13.52 14.98 0.23
N ILE A 124 -14.45 14.67 -0.68
CA ILE A 124 -14.22 13.73 -1.78
C ILE A 124 -13.17 14.28 -2.75
N TYR A 125 -13.19 15.56 -3.11
CA TYR A 125 -12.16 16.14 -3.98
C TYR A 125 -10.79 16.19 -3.33
N GLN A 126 -10.69 16.45 -2.02
CA GLN A 126 -9.43 16.38 -1.31
C GLN A 126 -8.85 14.96 -1.34
N LEU A 127 -9.68 13.95 -1.15
CA LEU A 127 -9.28 12.53 -1.26
C LEU A 127 -8.86 12.16 -2.69
N LEU A 128 -9.56 12.64 -3.72
CA LEU A 128 -9.16 12.42 -5.12
C LEU A 128 -7.81 13.09 -5.45
N ASN A 129 -7.56 14.30 -4.95
CA ASN A 129 -6.34 15.04 -5.22
C ASN A 129 -5.12 14.48 -4.46
N THR A 130 -5.29 14.08 -3.20
CA THR A 130 -4.21 13.40 -2.45
C THR A 130 -3.81 12.08 -3.07
N ASN A 131 -4.76 11.33 -3.65
CA ASN A 131 -4.50 10.08 -4.39
C ASN A 131 -3.94 10.29 -5.83
N ASN A 132 -4.00 11.51 -6.38
CA ASN A 132 -3.37 11.79 -7.68
C ASN A 132 -1.92 12.26 -7.56
N ILE A 133 -1.54 12.92 -6.45
CA ILE A 133 -0.18 13.45 -6.24
C ILE A 133 0.83 12.33 -5.92
N VAL A 134 0.39 11.20 -5.36
CA VAL A 134 1.26 10.05 -5.04
C VAL A 134 1.60 9.22 -6.29
N GLY A 135 0.84 9.34 -7.38
CA GLY A 135 1.06 8.60 -8.63
C GLY A 135 1.87 9.34 -9.72
N GLY A 136 2.33 10.57 -9.46
CA GLY A 136 2.90 11.47 -10.48
C GLY A 136 4.41 11.71 -10.39
N ALA A 137 5.13 11.02 -9.50
CA ALA A 137 6.59 11.09 -9.43
C ALA A 137 7.18 9.73 -9.84
N SER A 138 7.33 9.52 -11.15
CA SER A 138 8.13 8.45 -11.74
C SER A 138 8.90 9.01 -12.92
#